data_AF-A0A3N7DCC5-F1
#
_entry.id   AF-A0A3N7DCC5-F1
#
_cell.length_a   1.000
_cell.length_b   1.000
_cell.length_c   1.000
_cell.angle_alpha   90.00
_cell.angle_beta   90.00
_cell.angle_gamma   90.00
#
_symmetry.space_group_name_H-M   'P 1'
#
loop_
_entity.id
_entity.type
_entity.pdbx_description
1 polymer ?
#
loop_
_entity_poly.entity_id
_entity_poly.type
_entity_poly.pdbx_seq_one_letter_code
_entity_poly.pdbx_strand_id
1 'polypeptide(L)'
;MNICTNQTRLQIAEKSVGSLSSLALLRWALIIVFLWFGGMKFTSYEANAIAPFIANSPVMSWLHSLFGIQGTSYVIGVLELSTAAALILGAFQPIFSALGAAMSAATYLITFTFFFSTPGVAEVTAGGFPAIGAMPGQFLLKDLVLLAASISLLQASFQGPQSNIQRP
;
A
#
# COMPACT_ATOMS: atom_id res chain seq x y z
N MET A 1 26.70 9.38 32.81
CA MET A 1 25.54 8.55 32.41
C MET A 1 25.02 9.15 31.10
N ASN A 2 25.53 8.68 29.96
CA ASN A 2 25.12 9.23 28.66
C ASN A 2 23.78 8.62 28.28
N ILE A 3 22.74 9.46 28.27
CA ILE A 3 21.42 9.11 27.77
C ILE A 3 21.60 8.90 26.26
N CYS A 4 21.57 7.65 25.83
CA CYS A 4 21.53 7.30 24.42
C CYS A 4 20.14 7.70 23.92
N THR A 5 19.99 8.94 23.44
CA THR A 5 18.81 9.35 22.68
C THR A 5 18.78 8.51 21.43
N ASN A 6 17.88 7.52 21.41
CA ASN A 6 17.57 6.72 20.25
C ASN A 6 16.92 7.64 19.20
N GLN A 7 17.73 8.41 18.48
CA GLN A 7 17.27 9.30 17.43
C GLN A 7 16.92 8.43 16.22
N THR A 8 15.63 8.18 16.03
CA THR A 8 15.06 7.65 14.79
C THR A 8 15.36 8.60 13.64
N ARG A 9 16.52 8.44 13.01
CA ARG A 9 16.95 9.25 11.87
C ARG A 9 16.25 8.73 10.63
N LEU A 10 15.36 9.54 10.03
CA LEU A 10 14.76 9.24 8.74
C LEU A 10 15.85 9.10 7.67
N GLN A 11 15.77 8.04 6.88
CA GLN A 11 16.70 7.76 5.78
C GLN A 11 15.93 7.34 4.53
N ILE A 12 16.61 7.35 3.38
CA ILE A 12 16.08 6.73 2.16
C ILE A 12 16.12 5.22 2.40
N ALA A 13 14.99 4.51 2.27
CA ALA A 13 14.88 3.08 2.58
C ALA A 13 15.98 2.24 1.90
N GLU A 14 16.29 2.57 0.65
CA GLU A 14 17.33 1.95 -0.18
C GLU A 14 18.75 2.28 0.25
N LYS A 15 18.97 2.95 1.38
CA LYS A 15 20.29 3.19 1.96
C LYS A 15 20.46 2.57 3.35
N SER A 16 19.40 1.96 3.89
CA SER A 16 19.34 1.45 5.27
C SER A 16 19.98 0.06 5.45
N VAL A 17 19.94 -0.82 4.43
CA VAL A 17 20.28 -2.25 4.59
C VAL A 17 21.25 -2.76 3.51
N GLY A 18 22.55 -2.92 3.82
CA GLY A 18 23.46 -3.83 3.08
C GLY A 18 23.48 -3.71 1.53
N SER A 19 23.38 -4.82 0.79
CA SER A 19 23.36 -4.83 -0.68
C SER A 19 21.99 -4.37 -1.22
N LEU A 20 21.92 -3.11 -1.64
CA LEU A 20 20.73 -2.26 -1.72
C LEU A 20 19.91 -2.31 -3.02
N SER A 21 19.87 -3.45 -3.72
CA SER A 21 19.08 -3.55 -4.96
C SER A 21 17.60 -3.91 -4.73
N SER A 22 17.27 -4.68 -3.70
CA SER A 22 15.90 -5.25 -3.55
C SER A 22 14.84 -4.24 -3.10
N LEU A 23 15.18 -3.32 -2.18
CA LEU A 23 14.24 -2.29 -1.72
C LEU A 23 13.93 -1.26 -2.81
N ALA A 24 14.90 -1.00 -3.70
CA ALA A 24 14.69 -0.16 -4.87
C ALA A 24 13.69 -0.80 -5.82
N LEU A 25 13.84 -2.11 -6.07
CA LEU A 25 12.87 -2.87 -6.87
C LEU A 25 11.47 -2.81 -6.26
N LEU A 26 11.33 -2.95 -4.94
CA LEU A 26 10.03 -2.81 -4.27
C LEU A 26 9.44 -1.41 -4.45
N ARG A 27 10.23 -0.34 -4.23
CA ARG A 27 9.75 1.03 -4.41
C ARG A 27 9.25 1.26 -5.84
N TRP A 28 10.04 0.90 -6.84
CA TRP A 28 9.68 1.11 -8.24
C TRP A 28 8.50 0.25 -8.67
N ALA A 29 8.40 -1.00 -8.18
CA ALA A 29 7.21 -1.83 -8.39
C ALA A 29 5.95 -1.16 -7.80
N LEU A 30 6.01 -0.65 -6.56
CA LEU A 30 4.91 0.08 -5.93
C LEU A 30 4.53 1.33 -6.73
N ILE A 31 5.52 2.12 -7.19
CA ILE A 31 5.28 3.31 -8.02
C ILE A 31 4.48 2.95 -9.28
N ILE A 32 4.91 1.91 -10.01
CA ILE A 32 4.24 1.48 -11.24
C ILE A 32 2.81 1.06 -10.94
N VAL A 33 2.58 0.28 -9.88
CA VAL A 33 1.23 -0.16 -9.49
C VAL A 33 0.33 1.04 -9.17
N PHE A 34 0.78 2.00 -8.35
CA PHE A 34 -0.03 3.16 -8.00
C PHE A 34 -0.31 4.09 -9.18
N LEU A 35 0.64 4.28 -10.10
CA LEU A 35 0.40 5.05 -11.32
C LEU A 35 -0.67 4.40 -12.19
N TRP A 36 -0.62 3.06 -12.33
CA TRP A 36 -1.58 2.34 -13.16
C TRP A 36 -2.97 2.29 -12.53
N PHE A 37 -3.06 1.90 -11.25
CA PHE A 37 -4.32 1.83 -10.53
C PHE A 37 -4.95 3.23 -10.40
N GLY A 38 -4.16 4.21 -9.97
CA GLY A 38 -4.61 5.59 -9.82
C GLY A 38 -5.06 6.22 -11.14
N GLY A 39 -4.34 5.96 -12.23
CA GLY A 39 -4.74 6.41 -13.56
C GLY A 39 -6.08 5.82 -14.02
N MET A 40 -6.31 4.53 -13.75
CA MET A 40 -7.55 3.86 -14.13
C MET A 40 -8.77 4.38 -13.36
N LYS A 41 -8.60 4.91 -12.13
CA LYS A 41 -9.70 5.45 -11.31
C LYS A 41 -10.46 6.63 -11.94
N PHE A 42 -9.91 7.25 -12.97
CA PHE A 42 -10.59 8.32 -13.70
C PHE A 42 -11.56 7.81 -14.78
N THR A 43 -11.65 6.49 -14.96
CA THR A 43 -12.57 5.84 -15.90
C THR A 43 -13.86 5.39 -15.21
N SER A 44 -14.96 5.37 -15.95
CA SER A 44 -16.22 4.79 -15.47
C SER A 44 -16.12 3.28 -15.28
N TYR A 45 -15.29 2.61 -16.08
CA TYR A 45 -15.00 1.18 -15.95
C TYR A 45 -14.52 0.84 -14.54
N GLU A 46 -13.45 1.51 -14.10
CA GLU A 46 -12.84 1.25 -12.80
C GLU A 46 -13.74 1.68 -11.64
N ALA A 47 -14.45 2.80 -11.79
CA ALA A 47 -15.39 3.29 -10.78
C ALA A 47 -16.48 2.25 -10.46
N ASN A 48 -17.04 1.61 -11.49
CA ASN A 48 -18.03 0.54 -11.31
C ASN A 48 -17.40 -0.76 -10.78
N ALA A 49 -16.15 -1.06 -11.17
CA ALA A 49 -15.44 -2.25 -10.70
C ALA A 49 -15.19 -2.23 -9.19
N ILE A 50 -14.86 -1.06 -8.62
CA ILE A 50 -14.58 -0.94 -7.17
C ILE A 50 -15.79 -0.60 -6.31
N ALA A 51 -16.89 -0.14 -6.93
CA ALA A 51 -18.12 0.20 -6.23
C ALA A 51 -18.59 -0.87 -5.22
N PRO A 52 -18.64 -2.18 -5.56
CA PRO A 52 -19.06 -3.20 -4.60
C PRO A 52 -18.11 -3.33 -3.40
N PHE A 53 -16.81 -3.11 -3.56
CA PHE A 53 -15.85 -3.16 -2.44
C PHE A 53 -16.10 -2.02 -1.46
N ILE A 54 -16.27 -0.81 -1.98
CA ILE A 54 -16.46 0.40 -1.18
C ILE A 54 -17.82 0.37 -0.47
N ALA A 55 -18.87 -0.05 -1.17
CA ALA A 55 -20.22 -0.14 -0.61
C ALA A 55 -20.31 -1.10 0.59
N ASN A 56 -19.53 -2.18 0.58
CA ASN A 56 -19.49 -3.15 1.66
C ASN A 56 -18.40 -2.85 2.72
N SER A 57 -17.64 -1.76 2.57
CA SER A 57 -16.56 -1.42 3.51
C SER A 57 -17.05 -0.50 4.64
N PRO A 58 -16.80 -0.85 5.92
CA PRO A 58 -17.11 0.04 7.04
C PRO A 58 -16.23 1.30 7.05
N VAL A 59 -15.06 1.25 6.41
CA VAL A 59 -14.07 2.36 6.40
C VAL A 59 -14.35 3.35 5.26
N MET A 60 -14.91 2.88 4.14
CA MET A 60 -14.99 3.65 2.89
C MET A 60 -16.41 3.91 2.38
N SER A 61 -17.44 3.23 2.90
CA SER A 61 -18.83 3.35 2.42
C SER A 61 -19.39 4.78 2.45
N TRP A 62 -18.93 5.62 3.37
CA TRP A 62 -19.31 7.04 3.44
C TRP A 62 -18.84 7.88 2.24
N LEU A 63 -17.81 7.45 1.50
CA LEU A 63 -17.37 8.18 0.31
C LEU A 63 -18.45 8.15 -0.78
N HIS A 64 -19.11 7.00 -0.95
CA HIS A 64 -20.20 6.86 -1.92
C HIS A 64 -21.38 7.78 -1.59
N SER A 65 -21.69 7.99 -0.31
CA SER A 65 -22.80 8.87 0.07
C SER A 65 -22.47 10.35 -0.17
N LEU A 66 -21.20 10.76 -0.08
CA LEU A 66 -20.79 12.16 -0.29
C LEU A 66 -20.48 12.50 -1.75
N PHE A 67 -19.79 11.60 -2.47
CA PHE A 67 -19.23 11.88 -3.80
C PHE A 67 -19.86 11.04 -4.91
N GLY A 68 -20.75 10.11 -4.59
CA GLY A 68 -21.25 9.12 -5.53
C GLY A 68 -20.16 8.14 -5.98
N ILE A 69 -20.52 7.22 -6.87
CA ILE A 69 -19.61 6.16 -7.35
C ILE A 69 -18.41 6.76 -8.09
N GLN A 70 -18.67 7.63 -9.08
CA GLN A 70 -17.59 8.22 -9.89
C GLN A 70 -16.71 9.19 -9.10
N GLY A 71 -17.30 10.05 -8.27
CA GLY A 71 -16.54 11.00 -7.46
C GLY A 71 -15.68 10.31 -6.42
N THR A 72 -16.17 9.22 -5.82
CA THR A 72 -15.36 8.38 -4.92
C THR A 72 -14.16 7.79 -5.64
N SER A 73 -14.37 7.28 -6.86
CA SER A 73 -13.26 6.78 -7.69
C SER A 73 -12.22 7.87 -7.94
N TYR A 74 -12.63 9.10 -8.28
CA TYR A 74 -11.69 10.22 -8.45
C TYR A 74 -10.88 10.52 -7.18
N VAL A 75 -11.51 10.53 -6.00
CA VAL A 75 -10.81 10.76 -4.73
C VAL A 75 -9.75 9.69 -4.51
N ILE A 76 -10.10 8.42 -4.70
CA ILE A 76 -9.14 7.30 -4.58
C ILE A 76 -8.01 7.45 -5.60
N GLY A 77 -8.33 7.81 -6.85
CA GLY A 77 -7.34 8.02 -7.90
C GLY A 77 -6.33 9.12 -7.56
N VAL A 78 -6.79 10.25 -7.02
CA VAL A 78 -5.90 11.32 -6.55
C VAL A 78 -5.01 10.84 -5.39
N LEU A 79 -5.55 10.07 -4.44
CA LEU A 79 -4.76 9.50 -3.34
C LEU A 79 -3.70 8.52 -3.84
N GLU A 80 -4.04 7.63 -4.77
CA GLU A 80 -3.11 6.67 -5.38
C GLU A 80 -2.00 7.39 -6.16
N LEU A 81 -2.34 8.39 -6.99
CA LEU A 81 -1.34 9.17 -7.73
C LEU A 81 -0.47 10.02 -6.81
N SER A 82 -1.02 10.58 -5.72
CA SER A 82 -0.24 11.30 -4.71
C SER A 82 0.74 10.38 -3.98
N THR A 83 0.34 9.13 -3.73
CA THR A 83 1.19 8.09 -3.14
C THR A 83 2.34 7.74 -4.08
N ALA A 84 2.06 7.57 -5.39
CA ALA A 84 3.10 7.36 -6.39
C ALA A 84 4.10 8.52 -6.43
N ALA A 85 3.62 9.77 -6.42
CA ALA A 85 4.48 10.95 -6.39
C ALA A 85 5.36 10.97 -5.13
N ALA A 86 4.79 10.70 -3.95
CA ALA A 86 5.54 10.61 -2.70
C ALA A 86 6.61 9.50 -2.73
N LEU A 87 6.29 8.33 -3.30
CA LEU A 87 7.23 7.23 -3.46
C LEU A 87 8.39 7.59 -4.39
N ILE A 88 8.12 8.26 -5.52
CA ILE A 88 9.13 8.76 -6.47
C ILE A 88 10.06 9.76 -5.77
N LEU A 89 9.49 10.77 -5.11
CA LEU A 89 10.27 11.76 -4.34
C LEU A 89 11.07 11.08 -3.21
N GLY A 90 10.51 10.02 -2.64
CA GLY A 90 11.12 9.22 -1.59
C GLY A 90 12.35 8.41 -2.00
N ALA A 91 12.60 8.25 -3.31
CA ALA A 91 13.86 7.71 -3.82
C ALA A 91 15.03 8.71 -3.62
N PHE A 92 14.72 10.00 -3.51
CA PHE A 92 15.70 11.08 -3.43
C PHE A 92 15.74 11.77 -2.05
N GLN A 93 14.65 11.72 -1.29
CA GLN A 93 14.49 12.45 -0.03
C GLN A 93 14.01 11.54 1.11
N PRO A 94 14.69 11.50 2.28
CA PRO A 94 14.33 10.64 3.41
C PRO A 94 12.90 10.79 3.93
N ILE A 95 12.41 12.03 4.03
CA ILE A 95 11.07 12.34 4.54
C ILE A 95 10.00 11.75 3.62
N PHE A 96 10.14 11.97 2.31
CA PHE A 96 9.24 11.40 1.31
C PHE A 96 9.39 9.88 1.20
N SER A 97 10.56 9.32 1.57
CA SER A 97 10.78 7.88 1.64
C SER A 97 9.83 7.21 2.63
N ALA A 98 9.80 7.74 3.85
CA ALA A 98 8.89 7.27 4.89
C ALA A 98 7.43 7.62 4.58
N LEU A 99 7.16 8.85 4.12
CA LEU A 99 5.80 9.30 3.81
C LEU A 99 5.16 8.46 2.70
N GLY A 100 5.84 8.28 1.57
CA GLY A 100 5.33 7.48 0.46
C GLY A 100 5.12 6.02 0.85
N ALA A 101 6.04 5.44 1.64
CA ALA A 101 5.88 4.08 2.14
C ALA A 101 4.71 3.95 3.13
N ALA A 102 4.49 4.96 3.99
CA ALA A 102 3.37 5.00 4.92
C ALA A 102 2.02 5.16 4.21
N MET A 103 1.94 6.07 3.22
CA MET A 103 0.75 6.23 2.38
C MET A 103 0.44 4.94 1.62
N SER A 104 1.46 4.30 1.04
CA SER A 104 1.35 3.01 0.36
C SER A 104 0.81 1.92 1.29
N ALA A 105 1.40 1.79 2.49
CA ALA A 105 0.97 0.81 3.48
C ALA A 105 -0.48 1.06 3.94
N ALA A 106 -0.86 2.32 4.16
CA ALA A 106 -2.23 2.69 4.53
C ALA A 106 -3.23 2.30 3.44
N THR A 107 -2.93 2.58 2.17
CA THR A 107 -3.81 2.23 1.04
C THR A 107 -4.00 0.72 0.94
N TYR A 108 -2.92 -0.08 0.92
CA TYR A 108 -3.07 -1.54 0.84
C TYR A 108 -3.67 -2.16 2.09
N LEU A 109 -3.48 -1.55 3.26
CA LEU A 109 -4.15 -2.01 4.48
C LEU A 109 -5.66 -1.79 4.38
N ILE A 110 -6.09 -0.61 3.90
CA ILE A 110 -7.50 -0.31 3.62
C ILE A 110 -8.05 -1.30 2.60
N THR A 111 -7.37 -1.51 1.47
CA THR A 111 -7.81 -2.46 0.45
C THR A 111 -7.90 -3.88 0.99
N PHE A 112 -6.96 -4.30 1.84
CA PHE A 112 -7.01 -5.62 2.47
C PHE A 112 -8.20 -5.78 3.41
N THR A 113 -8.73 -4.70 4.01
CA THR A 113 -9.98 -4.80 4.79
C THR A 113 -11.17 -5.30 3.95
N PHE A 114 -11.15 -5.05 2.63
CA PHE A 114 -12.18 -5.56 1.72
C PHE A 114 -12.21 -7.09 1.65
N PHE A 115 -11.11 -7.76 1.99
CA PHE A 115 -11.06 -9.23 2.06
C PHE A 115 -12.05 -9.77 3.11
N PHE A 116 -12.29 -9.01 4.17
CA PHE A 116 -13.21 -9.41 5.24
C PHE A 116 -14.61 -8.82 5.07
N SER A 117 -14.72 -7.67 4.41
CA SER A 117 -15.99 -6.96 4.29
C SER A 117 -16.77 -7.28 3.02
N THR A 118 -16.12 -7.80 1.98
CA THR A 118 -16.76 -8.01 0.67
C THR A 118 -17.35 -9.42 0.53
N PRO A 119 -18.64 -9.55 0.16
CA PRO A 119 -19.22 -10.83 -0.22
C PRO A 119 -18.51 -11.46 -1.43
N GLY A 120 -18.42 -12.79 -1.47
CA GLY A 120 -17.81 -13.53 -2.58
C GLY A 120 -16.31 -13.79 -2.47
N VAL A 121 -15.65 -13.32 -1.41
CA VAL A 121 -14.25 -13.69 -1.12
C VAL A 121 -14.11 -15.20 -0.91
N ALA A 122 -15.04 -15.79 -0.16
CA ALA A 122 -15.16 -17.23 0.01
C ALA A 122 -16.03 -17.85 -1.09
N GLU A 123 -15.53 -18.90 -1.74
CA GLU A 123 -16.22 -19.61 -2.81
C GLU A 123 -17.23 -20.61 -2.21
N VAL A 124 -18.50 -20.21 -2.18
CA VAL A 124 -19.58 -21.03 -1.61
C VAL A 124 -19.76 -22.37 -2.32
N THR A 125 -19.50 -22.44 -3.64
CA THR A 125 -19.63 -23.70 -4.38
C THR A 125 -18.53 -24.71 -4.05
N ALA A 126 -17.41 -24.24 -3.51
CA ALA A 126 -16.27 -25.06 -3.07
C ALA A 126 -16.28 -25.34 -1.55
N GLY A 127 -17.39 -25.07 -0.87
CA GLY A 127 -17.55 -25.31 0.57
C GLY A 127 -17.32 -24.09 1.47
N GLY A 128 -17.17 -22.89 0.90
CA GLY A 128 -16.91 -21.67 1.65
C GLY A 128 -15.46 -21.56 2.12
N PHE A 129 -15.18 -20.68 3.09
CA PHE A 129 -13.83 -20.44 3.57
C PHE A 129 -13.21 -21.73 4.14
N PRO A 130 -11.97 -22.12 3.75
CA PRO A 130 -10.92 -21.31 3.14
C PRO A 130 -10.83 -21.34 1.60
N ALA A 131 -11.80 -21.90 0.88
CA ALA A 131 -11.81 -21.84 -0.58
C ALA A 131 -12.04 -20.39 -1.03
N ILE A 132 -11.09 -19.83 -1.78
CA ILE A 132 -11.10 -18.42 -2.20
C ILE A 132 -11.58 -18.29 -3.65
N GLY A 133 -12.62 -17.48 -3.86
CA GLY A 133 -13.18 -17.20 -5.18
C GLY A 133 -12.18 -16.46 -6.08
N ALA A 134 -12.24 -16.71 -7.38
CA ALA A 134 -11.35 -16.07 -8.37
C ALA A 134 -11.45 -14.53 -8.32
N MET A 135 -12.67 -14.01 -8.22
CA MET A 135 -12.95 -12.60 -7.95
C MET A 135 -14.06 -12.52 -6.88
N PRO A 136 -13.87 -11.71 -5.82
CA PRO A 136 -12.74 -10.82 -5.55
C PRO A 136 -11.61 -11.43 -4.69
N GLY A 137 -11.77 -12.65 -4.18
CA GLY A 137 -10.91 -13.20 -3.14
C GLY A 137 -9.42 -13.28 -3.54
N GLN A 138 -9.10 -13.88 -4.68
CA GLN A 138 -7.71 -14.01 -5.15
C GLN A 138 -7.09 -12.65 -5.50
N PHE A 139 -7.91 -11.73 -6.05
CA PHE A 139 -7.48 -10.36 -6.36
C PHE A 139 -7.10 -9.58 -5.10
N LEU A 140 -7.85 -9.72 -4.01
CA LEU A 140 -7.53 -9.06 -2.74
C LEU A 140 -6.36 -9.73 -2.01
N LEU A 141 -6.20 -11.05 -2.19
CA LEU A 141 -5.14 -11.80 -1.52
C LEU A 141 -3.74 -11.39 -2.02
N LYS A 142 -3.58 -11.08 -3.32
CA LYS A 142 -2.28 -10.58 -3.84
C LYS A 142 -1.89 -9.22 -3.27
N ASP A 143 -2.84 -8.39 -2.84
CA ASP A 143 -2.55 -7.07 -2.28
C ASP A 143 -1.83 -7.17 -0.92
N LEU A 144 -1.91 -8.33 -0.25
CA LEU A 144 -1.12 -8.61 0.95
C LEU A 144 0.39 -8.56 0.68
N VAL A 145 0.82 -8.95 -0.53
CA VAL A 145 2.23 -8.84 -0.95
C VAL A 145 2.64 -7.37 -1.08
N LEU A 146 1.76 -6.53 -1.64
CA LEU A 146 2.00 -5.10 -1.80
C LEU A 146 1.99 -4.37 -0.44
N LEU A 147 1.14 -4.80 0.49
CA LEU A 147 1.16 -4.35 1.87
C LEU A 147 2.48 -4.70 2.55
N ALA A 148 2.93 -5.96 2.43
CA ALA A 148 4.21 -6.40 3.00
C ALA A 148 5.39 -5.60 2.42
N ALA A 149 5.42 -5.39 1.11
CA ALA A 149 6.43 -4.57 0.45
C ALA A 149 6.44 -3.12 0.98
N SER A 150 5.25 -2.54 1.17
CA SER A 150 5.10 -1.18 1.73
C SER A 150 5.62 -1.08 3.16
N ILE A 151 5.31 -2.07 4.00
CA ILE A 151 5.79 -2.15 5.39
C ILE A 151 7.31 -2.31 5.42
N SER A 152 7.89 -3.18 4.58
CA SER A 152 9.35 -3.34 4.50
C SER A 152 10.04 -2.03 4.10
N LEU A 153 9.48 -1.31 3.12
CA LEU A 153 10.01 -0.01 2.69
C LEU A 153 9.88 1.04 3.80
N LEU A 154 8.77 1.02 4.55
CA LEU A 154 8.52 1.93 5.65
C LEU A 154 9.49 1.67 6.82
N GLN A 155 9.65 0.42 7.23
CA GLN A 155 10.57 0.00 8.29
C GLN A 155 12.01 0.40 7.95
N ALA A 156 12.45 0.18 6.72
CA ALA A 156 13.78 0.58 6.26
C ALA A 156 13.97 2.11 6.23
N SER A 157 12.89 2.90 6.10
CA SER A 157 12.98 4.36 6.17
C SER A 157 13.26 4.88 7.60
N PHE A 158 12.99 4.06 8.62
CA PHE A 158 13.25 4.38 10.03
C PHE A 158 14.51 3.72 10.62
N GLN A 159 15.02 2.65 9.99
CA GLN A 159 16.23 1.99 10.42
C GLN A 159 17.46 2.81 9.98
N GLY A 160 18.23 3.31 10.93
CA GLY A 160 19.54 3.90 10.64
C GLY A 160 20.51 2.87 10.06
N PRO A 161 21.67 3.28 9.51
CA PRO A 161 22.64 2.36 8.97
C PRO A 161 23.08 1.47 10.14
N GLN A 162 22.87 0.16 10.02
CA GLN A 162 23.47 -0.76 10.98
C GLN A 162 24.97 -0.55 10.91
N SER A 163 25.56 0.03 11.97
CA SER A 163 26.99 -0.12 12.20
C SER A 163 27.20 -1.63 12.30
N ASN A 164 27.84 -2.19 11.28
CA ASN A 164 28.28 -3.58 11.26
C ASN A 164 29.22 -3.75 12.46
N ILE A 165 28.68 -4.13 13.62
CA ILE A 165 29.47 -4.50 14.78
C ILE A 165 30.22 -5.74 14.32
N GLN A 166 31.50 -5.52 14.01
CA GLN A 166 32.47 -6.56 13.74
C GLN A 166 32.28 -7.65 14.81
N ARG A 167 31.82 -8.82 14.39
CA ARG A 167 31.90 -10.00 15.26
C ARG A 167 33.38 -10.39 15.30
N PRO A 168 33.93 -10.64 16.50
CA PRO A 168 35.33 -11.03 16.67
C PRO A 168 35.65 -12.36 15.98
#